data_AF-A0A376U3V7-F1
#
_entry.id   AF-A0A376U3V7-F1
#
_cell.length_a   1.000
_cell.length_b   1.000
_cell.length_c   1.000
_cell.angle_alpha   90.00
_cell.angle_beta   90.00
_cell.angle_gamma   90.00
#
_symmetry.space_group_name_H-M   'P 1'
#
loop_
_entity.id
_entity.type
_entity.pdbx_description
1 polymer ?
#
loop_
_entity_poly.entity_id
_entity_poly.type
_entity_poly.pdbx_seq_one_letter_code
_entity_poly.pdbx_strand_id
1 'polypeptide(L)'
;MQSLTASLQVLTDEEKQLLTAQQQEQQSLNWLTRLDELQQEASRRQQALQQALAEEEKAQPQLAALSLAQPARNLRPHWERIAEHSAALAHTRQQIEEVNTRLQSTMALRASIRHHAAKQSAELQQQQQSLNTWLQEHDRFRQWNNELAGWRAQFSQQTSDREHLRQWQQQLTHAEQKLNALAAITLTLTADEVATALAQHAEQRPLRQHLVALHGQIVPQQKRLAQLQVAIQNVTQEQTQRNAALNEMRQRYKEKTQQLADVKTICEQEARIKTLEAQRAQLQAGQPCPLCGSTSHPAVEAYQALEPGVNQSRLLALENEVKKLGEEGAALRGQLDALTKQLQRDENEAQSLRQDEQALTQQWQAVTASLNITLQPQDDIQPWLDAQDEHERQLRLLSNDMNYKGRLPRIISKLSSINSKLNNASSSS
;
A
#
# COMPACT_ATOMS: atom_id res chain seq x y z
N MET A 1 207.11 -61.89 -34.98
CA MET A 1 207.03 -63.13 -34.15
C MET A 1 207.19 -62.87 -32.65
N GLN A 2 207.13 -61.64 -32.13
CA GLN A 2 207.14 -61.39 -30.68
C GLN A 2 205.78 -60.89 -30.17
N SER A 3 204.68 -61.45 -30.72
CA SER A 3 203.32 -60.89 -30.61
C SER A 3 202.26 -61.78 -29.95
N LEU A 4 202.56 -63.02 -29.52
CA LEU A 4 201.48 -63.98 -29.22
C LEU A 4 201.37 -64.47 -27.76
N THR A 5 202.45 -64.54 -26.99
CA THR A 5 202.38 -65.12 -25.64
C THR A 5 201.97 -64.13 -24.56
N ALA A 6 202.21 -62.84 -24.77
CA ALA A 6 201.69 -61.79 -23.89
C ALA A 6 200.14 -61.69 -23.90
N SER A 7 199.46 -62.48 -24.72
CA SER A 7 198.00 -62.38 -24.91
C SER A 7 197.17 -63.23 -23.94
N LEU A 8 197.67 -64.35 -23.42
CA LEU A 8 196.80 -65.32 -22.74
C LEU A 8 196.57 -65.04 -21.27
N GLN A 9 197.60 -64.57 -20.58
CA GLN A 9 197.48 -64.15 -19.17
C GLN A 9 196.62 -62.91 -19.01
N VAL A 10 196.42 -62.21 -20.13
CA VAL A 10 195.44 -61.13 -20.26
C VAL A 10 194.06 -61.56 -19.71
N LEU A 11 193.63 -62.74 -20.18
CA LEU A 11 192.22 -63.16 -20.29
C LEU A 11 191.56 -63.66 -19.00
N THR A 12 192.31 -64.17 -18.03
CA THR A 12 191.71 -64.69 -16.78
C THR A 12 191.48 -63.61 -15.73
N ASP A 13 192.35 -62.59 -15.69
CA ASP A 13 192.06 -61.40 -14.90
C ASP A 13 190.87 -60.65 -15.50
N GLU A 14 190.66 -60.76 -16.81
CA GLU A 14 189.47 -60.24 -17.49
C GLU A 14 188.17 -60.91 -16.97
N GLU A 15 188.14 -62.20 -16.66
CA GLU A 15 186.88 -62.86 -16.28
C GLU A 15 186.37 -62.49 -14.88
N LYS A 16 187.26 -62.39 -13.88
CA LYS A 16 186.86 -61.95 -12.52
C LYS A 16 186.42 -60.50 -12.51
N GLN A 17 187.03 -59.67 -13.35
CA GLN A 17 186.57 -58.32 -13.59
C GLN A 17 185.14 -58.31 -14.17
N LEU A 18 184.81 -59.21 -15.09
CA LEU A 18 183.49 -59.29 -15.72
C LEU A 18 182.34 -59.65 -14.75
N LEU A 19 182.56 -60.51 -13.76
CA LEU A 19 181.50 -60.84 -12.79
C LEU A 19 181.19 -59.68 -11.83
N THR A 20 182.23 -59.00 -11.33
CA THR A 20 182.03 -57.75 -10.58
C THR A 20 181.34 -56.68 -11.43
N ALA A 21 181.64 -56.63 -12.74
CA ALA A 21 180.95 -55.72 -13.66
C ALA A 21 179.48 -56.11 -13.81
N GLN A 22 179.17 -57.40 -13.93
CA GLN A 22 177.79 -57.87 -14.04
C GLN A 22 176.97 -57.52 -12.78
N GLN A 23 177.54 -57.66 -11.58
CA GLN A 23 176.84 -57.36 -10.33
C GLN A 23 176.64 -55.85 -10.13
N GLN A 24 177.63 -55.03 -10.52
CA GLN A 24 177.49 -53.58 -10.61
C GLN A 24 176.45 -53.16 -11.65
N GLU A 25 176.41 -53.83 -12.80
CA GLU A 25 175.41 -53.59 -13.84
C GLU A 25 174.00 -53.92 -13.37
N GLN A 26 173.77 -55.02 -12.65
CA GLN A 26 172.44 -55.33 -12.11
C GLN A 26 171.98 -54.33 -11.04
N GLN A 27 172.87 -53.86 -10.17
CA GLN A 27 172.54 -52.78 -9.23
C GLN A 27 172.22 -51.48 -9.96
N SER A 28 172.95 -51.17 -11.03
CA SER A 28 172.69 -50.02 -11.89
C SER A 28 171.33 -50.11 -12.59
N LEU A 29 170.95 -51.30 -13.06
CA LEU A 29 169.64 -51.54 -13.67
C LEU A 29 168.52 -51.40 -12.65
N ASN A 30 168.65 -51.98 -11.45
CA ASN A 30 167.64 -51.84 -10.40
C ASN A 30 167.47 -50.38 -9.95
N TRP A 31 168.56 -49.61 -9.86
CA TRP A 31 168.49 -48.17 -9.59
C TRP A 31 167.77 -47.42 -10.72
N LEU A 32 168.07 -47.73 -11.98
CA LEU A 32 167.40 -47.13 -13.14
C LEU A 32 165.90 -47.44 -13.15
N THR A 33 165.49 -48.68 -12.85
CA THR A 33 164.08 -49.06 -12.75
C THR A 33 163.39 -48.31 -11.62
N ARG A 34 164.01 -48.21 -10.44
CA ARG A 34 163.43 -47.49 -9.30
C ARG A 34 163.34 -45.97 -9.54
N LEU A 35 164.31 -45.41 -10.26
CA LEU A 35 164.27 -44.02 -10.70
C LEU A 35 163.08 -43.78 -11.65
N ASP A 36 162.86 -44.67 -12.62
CA ASP A 36 161.74 -44.54 -13.57
C ASP A 36 160.38 -44.67 -12.87
N GLU A 37 160.21 -45.60 -11.93
CA GLU A 37 158.99 -45.72 -11.11
C GLU A 37 158.66 -44.43 -10.34
N LEU A 38 159.66 -43.85 -9.66
CA LEU A 38 159.48 -42.60 -8.92
C LEU A 38 159.20 -41.42 -9.86
N GLN A 39 159.81 -41.38 -11.05
CA GLN A 39 159.48 -40.40 -12.09
C GLN A 39 158.05 -40.55 -12.60
N GLN A 40 157.56 -41.78 -12.78
CA GLN A 40 156.17 -42.04 -13.17
C GLN A 40 155.18 -41.66 -12.06
N GLU A 41 155.47 -41.94 -10.79
CA GLU A 41 154.62 -41.51 -9.68
C GLU A 41 154.59 -39.98 -9.52
N ALA A 42 155.76 -39.33 -9.61
CA ALA A 42 155.86 -37.88 -9.56
C ALA A 42 155.06 -37.22 -10.69
N SER A 43 155.19 -37.72 -11.93
CA SER A 43 154.43 -37.21 -13.07
C SER A 43 152.92 -37.46 -12.94
N ARG A 44 152.47 -38.63 -12.44
CA ARG A 44 151.05 -38.89 -12.16
C ARG A 44 150.49 -37.93 -11.11
N ARG A 45 151.22 -37.66 -10.02
CA ARG A 45 150.79 -36.70 -8.99
C ARG A 45 150.77 -35.27 -9.53
N GLN A 46 151.76 -34.90 -10.35
CA GLN A 46 151.78 -33.60 -11.03
C GLN A 46 150.53 -33.41 -11.91
N GLN A 47 150.16 -34.44 -12.68
CA GLN A 47 148.95 -34.42 -13.51
C GLN A 47 147.67 -34.33 -12.68
N ALA A 48 147.55 -35.08 -11.57
CA ALA A 48 146.39 -35.02 -10.69
C ALA A 48 146.24 -33.63 -10.04
N LEU A 49 147.36 -33.01 -9.63
CA LEU A 49 147.36 -31.63 -9.11
C LEU A 49 146.90 -30.65 -10.19
N GLN A 50 147.44 -30.77 -11.41
CA GLN A 50 147.03 -29.92 -12.53
C GLN A 50 145.55 -30.09 -12.90
N GLN A 51 145.00 -31.30 -12.80
CA GLN A 51 143.58 -31.56 -13.03
C GLN A 51 142.71 -30.91 -11.95
N ALA A 52 143.06 -31.06 -10.67
CA ALA A 52 142.33 -30.42 -9.57
C ALA A 52 142.36 -28.88 -9.69
N LEU A 53 143.51 -28.29 -10.01
CA LEU A 53 143.62 -26.85 -10.24
C LEU A 53 142.78 -26.39 -11.44
N ALA A 54 142.77 -27.16 -12.54
CA ALA A 54 141.94 -26.84 -13.70
C ALA A 54 140.43 -26.99 -13.41
N GLU A 55 140.02 -27.93 -12.56
CA GLU A 55 138.63 -28.07 -12.10
C GLU A 55 138.22 -26.91 -11.18
N GLU A 56 139.11 -26.48 -10.28
CA GLU A 56 138.89 -25.31 -9.44
C GLU A 56 138.77 -24.04 -10.29
N GLU A 57 139.65 -23.83 -11.26
CA GLU A 57 139.61 -22.69 -12.18
C GLU A 57 138.34 -22.71 -13.05
N LYS A 58 137.91 -23.90 -13.51
CA LYS A 58 136.63 -24.07 -14.22
C LYS A 58 135.41 -23.80 -13.33
N ALA A 59 135.47 -24.11 -12.04
CA ALA A 59 134.37 -23.90 -11.08
C ALA A 59 134.34 -22.48 -10.49
N GLN A 60 135.46 -21.77 -10.51
CA GLN A 60 135.60 -20.39 -10.02
C GLN A 60 134.55 -19.40 -10.54
N PRO A 61 134.16 -19.39 -11.84
CA PRO A 61 133.07 -18.53 -12.30
C PRO A 61 131.71 -18.86 -11.66
N GLN A 62 131.42 -20.14 -11.39
CA GLN A 62 130.16 -20.55 -10.76
C GLN A 62 130.12 -20.17 -9.28
N LEU A 63 131.24 -20.33 -8.56
CA LEU A 63 131.37 -19.92 -7.17
C LEU A 63 131.29 -18.39 -7.02
N ALA A 64 131.91 -17.65 -7.94
CA ALA A 64 131.79 -16.19 -7.99
C ALA A 64 130.34 -15.74 -8.26
N ALA A 65 129.62 -16.42 -9.16
CA ALA A 65 128.20 -16.13 -9.40
C ALA A 65 127.33 -16.41 -8.17
N LEU A 66 127.61 -17.48 -7.43
CA LEU A 66 126.89 -17.82 -6.20
C LEU A 66 127.18 -16.86 -5.04
N SER A 67 128.44 -16.44 -4.85
CA SER A 67 128.80 -15.48 -3.81
C SER A 67 128.19 -14.10 -4.07
N LEU A 68 128.14 -13.67 -5.34
CA LEU A 68 127.42 -12.47 -5.76
C LEU A 68 125.90 -12.57 -5.51
N ALA A 69 125.31 -13.75 -5.63
CA ALA A 69 123.86 -13.97 -5.43
C ALA A 69 123.42 -14.18 -3.97
N GLN A 70 124.33 -14.56 -3.07
CA GLN A 70 124.05 -14.82 -1.65
C GLN A 70 123.43 -13.64 -0.88
N PRO A 71 123.90 -12.38 -1.01
CA PRO A 71 123.25 -11.24 -0.34
C PRO A 71 121.81 -11.02 -0.84
N ALA A 72 121.55 -11.18 -2.13
CA ALA A 72 120.19 -11.06 -2.69
C ALA A 72 119.25 -12.15 -2.14
N ARG A 73 119.74 -13.37 -1.93
CA ARG A 73 118.96 -14.48 -1.36
C ARG A 73 118.58 -14.24 0.11
N ASN A 74 119.47 -13.65 0.90
CA ASN A 74 119.20 -13.30 2.30
C ASN A 74 118.17 -12.16 2.43
N LEU A 75 118.14 -11.22 1.47
CA LEU A 75 117.19 -10.10 1.47
C LEU A 75 115.80 -10.44 0.92
N ARG A 76 115.67 -11.56 0.20
CA ARG A 76 114.43 -12.00 -0.44
C ARG A 76 113.19 -12.04 0.47
N PRO A 77 113.19 -12.66 1.67
CA PRO A 77 111.98 -12.71 2.50
C PRO A 77 111.53 -11.33 3.00
N HIS A 78 112.47 -10.41 3.23
CA HIS A 78 112.15 -9.03 3.61
C HIS A 78 111.56 -8.26 2.43
N TRP A 79 112.11 -8.45 1.23
CA TRP A 79 111.56 -7.86 0.01
C TRP A 79 110.15 -8.39 -0.29
N GLU A 80 109.91 -9.70 -0.16
CA GLU A 80 108.58 -10.31 -0.33
C GLU A 80 107.57 -9.73 0.66
N ARG A 81 107.93 -9.57 1.94
CA ARG A 81 107.07 -8.94 2.95
C ARG A 81 106.78 -7.46 2.68
N ILE A 82 107.78 -6.70 2.20
CA ILE A 82 107.58 -5.30 1.80
C ILE A 82 106.64 -5.24 0.58
N ALA A 83 106.81 -6.13 -0.38
CA ALA A 83 105.94 -6.22 -1.55
C ALA A 83 104.48 -6.52 -1.15
N GLU A 84 104.25 -7.49 -0.27
CA GLU A 84 102.92 -7.82 0.26
C GLU A 84 102.27 -6.63 1.00
N HIS A 85 103.00 -5.98 1.90
CA HIS A 85 102.48 -4.81 2.62
C HIS A 85 102.20 -3.63 1.67
N SER A 86 103.04 -3.43 0.64
CA SER A 86 102.80 -2.40 -0.36
C SER A 86 101.55 -2.67 -1.19
N ALA A 87 101.30 -3.94 -1.54
CA ALA A 87 100.09 -4.35 -2.25
C ALA A 87 98.84 -4.19 -1.38
N ALA A 88 98.91 -4.58 -0.10
CA ALA A 88 97.81 -4.40 0.85
C ALA A 88 97.48 -2.91 1.07
N LEU A 89 98.50 -2.05 1.22
CA LEU A 89 98.30 -0.61 1.33
C LEU A 89 97.71 0.00 0.06
N ALA A 90 98.17 -0.43 -1.12
CA ALA A 90 97.59 0.00 -2.39
C ALA A 90 96.11 -0.39 -2.49
N HIS A 91 95.77 -1.62 -2.08
CA HIS A 91 94.38 -2.09 -2.06
C HIS A 91 93.51 -1.27 -1.10
N THR A 92 93.97 -1.02 0.13
CA THR A 92 93.22 -0.20 1.09
C THR A 92 93.05 1.25 0.61
N ARG A 93 94.08 1.84 -0.03
CA ARG A 93 93.97 3.18 -0.64
C ARG A 93 92.89 3.21 -1.73
N GLN A 94 92.86 2.20 -2.60
CA GLN A 94 91.83 2.07 -3.62
C GLN A 94 90.43 1.96 -2.99
N GLN A 95 90.26 1.13 -1.95
CA GLN A 95 88.98 1.02 -1.24
C GLN A 95 88.53 2.35 -0.62
N ILE A 96 89.45 3.12 -0.04
CA ILE A 96 89.15 4.46 0.51
C ILE A 96 88.70 5.41 -0.60
N GLU A 97 89.37 5.41 -1.75
CA GLU A 97 88.98 6.22 -2.91
C GLU A 97 87.60 5.82 -3.46
N GLU A 98 87.31 4.52 -3.55
CA GLU A 98 86.00 4.01 -3.95
C GLU A 98 84.89 4.42 -2.96
N VAL A 99 85.15 4.34 -1.66
CA VAL A 99 84.17 4.77 -0.65
C VAL A 99 83.99 6.29 -0.68
N ASN A 100 85.08 7.06 -0.81
CA ASN A 100 85.02 8.52 -0.89
C ASN A 100 84.26 8.99 -2.14
N THR A 101 84.51 8.39 -3.31
CA THR A 101 83.78 8.72 -4.55
C THR A 101 82.30 8.35 -4.44
N ARG A 102 81.97 7.19 -3.86
CA ARG A 102 80.57 6.82 -3.55
C ARG A 102 79.93 7.82 -2.59
N LEU A 103 80.61 8.21 -1.52
CA LEU A 103 80.09 9.18 -0.55
C LEU A 103 79.86 10.55 -1.22
N GLN A 104 80.81 11.05 -2.00
CA GLN A 104 80.67 12.32 -2.73
C GLN A 104 79.50 12.27 -3.72
N SER A 105 79.35 11.16 -4.47
CA SER A 105 78.24 10.99 -5.41
C SER A 105 76.88 10.98 -4.70
N THR A 106 76.76 10.30 -3.55
CA THR A 106 75.52 10.27 -2.78
C THR A 106 75.22 11.61 -2.11
N MET A 107 76.23 12.34 -1.65
CA MET A 107 76.07 13.70 -1.13
C MET A 107 75.60 14.68 -2.22
N ALA A 108 76.20 14.61 -3.41
CA ALA A 108 75.81 15.42 -4.56
C ALA A 108 74.35 15.13 -4.99
N LEU A 109 73.97 13.84 -5.04
CA LEU A 109 72.60 13.42 -5.34
C LEU A 109 71.61 13.98 -4.31
N ARG A 110 71.91 13.86 -3.01
CA ARG A 110 71.07 14.41 -1.94
C ARG A 110 70.93 15.93 -2.04
N ALA A 111 72.01 16.64 -2.34
CA ALA A 111 71.98 18.09 -2.53
C ALA A 111 71.10 18.48 -3.73
N SER A 112 71.23 17.76 -4.85
CA SER A 112 70.40 17.96 -6.05
C SER A 112 68.91 17.74 -5.76
N ILE A 113 68.55 16.64 -5.09
CA ILE A 113 67.17 16.35 -4.70
C ILE A 113 66.59 17.46 -3.82
N ARG A 114 67.34 17.91 -2.80
CA ARG A 114 66.88 19.01 -1.92
C ARG A 114 66.69 20.30 -2.68
N HIS A 115 67.62 20.64 -3.58
CA HIS A 115 67.52 21.84 -4.39
C HIS A 115 66.29 21.79 -5.30
N HIS A 116 66.04 20.65 -5.96
CA HIS A 116 64.87 20.48 -6.82
C HIS A 116 63.55 20.57 -6.02
N ALA A 117 63.48 19.89 -4.87
CA ALA A 117 62.31 19.96 -4.00
C ALA A 117 62.04 21.39 -3.49
N ALA A 118 63.09 22.11 -3.08
CA ALA A 118 62.97 23.50 -2.64
C ALA A 118 62.47 24.40 -3.78
N LYS A 119 63.03 24.24 -4.99
CA LYS A 119 62.59 24.99 -6.18
C LYS A 119 61.13 24.72 -6.51
N GLN A 120 60.72 23.45 -6.56
CA GLN A 120 59.34 23.07 -6.84
C GLN A 120 58.37 23.61 -5.78
N SER A 121 58.75 23.57 -4.50
CA SER A 121 57.91 24.13 -3.43
C SER A 121 57.73 25.64 -3.56
N ALA A 122 58.79 26.37 -3.95
CA ALA A 122 58.73 27.80 -4.20
C ALA A 122 57.85 28.13 -5.41
N GLU A 123 57.97 27.35 -6.50
CA GLU A 123 57.11 27.50 -7.69
C GLU A 123 55.63 27.28 -7.36
N LEU A 124 55.30 26.24 -6.59
CA LEU A 124 53.93 25.98 -6.16
C LEU A 124 53.38 27.08 -5.24
N GLN A 125 54.20 27.59 -4.32
CA GLN A 125 53.81 28.71 -3.46
C GLN A 125 53.56 29.97 -4.28
N GLN A 126 54.41 30.26 -5.26
CA GLN A 126 54.21 31.40 -6.16
C GLN A 126 52.94 31.24 -7.00
N GLN A 127 52.68 30.05 -7.54
CA GLN A 127 51.43 29.76 -8.26
C GLN A 127 50.22 29.95 -7.37
N GLN A 128 50.24 29.41 -6.15
CA GLN A 128 49.16 29.58 -5.19
C GLN A 128 48.93 31.06 -4.84
N GLN A 129 49.99 31.82 -4.61
CA GLN A 129 49.89 33.26 -4.37
C GLN A 129 49.29 33.99 -5.57
N SER A 130 49.76 33.69 -6.79
CA SER A 130 49.22 34.30 -8.02
C SER A 130 47.73 33.99 -8.21
N LEU A 131 47.31 32.76 -7.94
CA LEU A 131 45.90 32.35 -8.00
C LEU A 131 45.07 33.07 -6.94
N ASN A 132 45.59 33.18 -5.71
CA ASN A 132 44.89 33.90 -4.65
C ASN A 132 44.76 35.40 -4.96
N THR A 133 45.82 36.04 -5.46
CA THR A 133 45.76 37.45 -5.90
C THR A 133 44.78 37.60 -7.05
N TRP A 134 44.82 36.72 -8.05
CA TRP A 134 43.85 36.74 -9.14
C TRP A 134 42.41 36.57 -8.64
N LEU A 135 42.16 35.64 -7.71
CA LEU A 135 40.84 35.46 -7.11
C LEU A 135 40.38 36.70 -6.33
N GLN A 136 41.27 37.37 -5.60
CA GLN A 136 40.96 38.63 -4.91
C GLN A 136 40.67 39.77 -5.88
N GLU A 137 41.48 39.94 -6.92
CA GLU A 137 41.25 40.93 -7.99
C GLU A 137 39.91 40.68 -8.70
N HIS A 138 39.52 39.41 -8.82
CA HIS A 138 38.29 38.98 -9.48
C HIS A 138 37.18 38.60 -8.48
N ASP A 139 37.22 39.12 -7.24
CA ASP A 139 36.16 38.95 -6.23
C ASP A 139 34.80 39.49 -6.73
N ARG A 140 34.82 40.37 -7.74
CA ARG A 140 33.65 40.84 -8.47
C ARG A 140 32.80 39.70 -9.04
N PHE A 141 33.39 38.59 -9.49
CA PHE A 141 32.59 37.44 -9.96
C PHE A 141 31.78 36.78 -8.84
N ARG A 142 32.31 36.80 -7.60
CA ARG A 142 31.58 36.34 -6.41
C ARG A 142 30.41 37.27 -6.10
N GLN A 143 30.63 38.58 -6.18
CA GLN A 143 29.58 39.59 -6.02
C GLN A 143 28.51 39.45 -7.11
N TRP A 144 28.90 39.25 -8.37
CA TRP A 144 27.96 39.00 -9.47
C TRP A 144 27.11 37.75 -9.28
N ASN A 145 27.65 36.65 -8.72
CA ASN A 145 26.82 35.49 -8.40
C ASN A 145 25.77 35.81 -7.32
N ASN A 146 26.14 36.58 -6.30
CA ASN A 146 25.20 37.03 -5.26
C ASN A 146 24.16 38.01 -5.82
N GLU A 147 24.58 38.95 -6.67
CA GLU A 147 23.69 39.86 -7.37
C GLU A 147 22.73 39.08 -8.25
N LEU A 148 23.20 38.17 -9.12
CA LEU A 148 22.36 37.33 -9.98
C LEU A 148 21.37 36.47 -9.17
N ALA A 149 21.77 35.98 -8.00
CA ALA A 149 20.86 35.30 -7.08
C ALA A 149 19.78 36.26 -6.54
N GLY A 150 20.16 37.48 -6.17
CA GLY A 150 19.25 38.55 -5.78
C GLY A 150 18.26 38.92 -6.90
N TRP A 151 18.74 39.13 -8.13
CA TRP A 151 17.91 39.39 -9.31
C TRP A 151 16.96 38.22 -9.60
N ARG A 152 17.42 36.98 -9.52
CA ARG A 152 16.56 35.79 -9.68
C ARG A 152 15.46 35.73 -8.62
N ALA A 153 15.81 36.00 -7.36
CA ALA A 153 14.82 36.06 -6.27
C ALA A 153 13.79 37.16 -6.52
N GLN A 154 14.21 38.37 -6.91
CA GLN A 154 13.32 39.47 -7.24
C GLN A 154 12.40 39.16 -8.43
N PHE A 155 12.91 38.56 -9.51
CA PHE A 155 12.07 38.14 -10.65
C PHE A 155 11.10 37.02 -10.28
N SER A 156 11.51 36.06 -9.44
CA SER A 156 10.61 35.03 -8.92
C SER A 156 9.50 35.61 -8.03
N GLN A 157 9.84 36.63 -7.23
CA GLN A 157 8.86 37.34 -6.41
C GLN A 157 7.89 38.14 -7.28
N GLN A 158 8.38 38.87 -8.30
CA GLN A 158 7.52 39.62 -9.23
C GLN A 158 6.58 38.70 -10.02
N THR A 159 7.03 37.51 -10.42
CA THR A 159 6.19 36.54 -11.12
C THR A 159 5.10 35.97 -10.22
N SER A 160 5.44 35.56 -8.99
CA SER A 160 4.47 35.12 -7.98
C SER A 160 3.43 36.21 -7.67
N ASP A 161 3.87 37.47 -7.47
CA ASP A 161 2.97 38.58 -7.19
C ASP A 161 2.04 38.89 -8.37
N ARG A 162 2.51 38.76 -9.63
CA ARG A 162 1.67 38.87 -10.84
C ARG A 162 0.65 37.73 -10.95
N GLU A 163 1.01 36.51 -10.58
CA GLU A 163 0.08 35.37 -10.53
C GLU A 163 -0.99 35.58 -9.46
N HIS A 164 -0.59 36.02 -8.26
CA HIS A 164 -1.55 36.39 -7.21
C HIS A 164 -2.48 37.50 -7.67
N LEU A 165 -1.96 38.54 -8.35
CA LEU A 165 -2.79 39.60 -8.91
C LEU A 165 -3.82 39.06 -9.91
N ARG A 166 -3.41 38.18 -10.84
CA ARG A 166 -4.35 37.52 -11.78
C ARG A 166 -5.41 36.70 -11.06
N GLN A 167 -5.03 35.92 -10.06
CA GLN A 167 -5.97 35.12 -9.26
C GLN A 167 -7.00 36.01 -8.55
N TRP A 168 -6.56 37.09 -7.92
CA TRP A 168 -7.47 38.02 -7.25
C TRP A 168 -8.36 38.79 -8.23
N GLN A 169 -7.86 39.13 -9.43
CA GLN A 169 -8.68 39.72 -10.49
C GLN A 169 -9.77 38.76 -10.96
N GLN A 170 -9.45 37.49 -11.17
CA GLN A 170 -10.45 36.47 -11.49
C GLN A 170 -11.49 36.34 -10.37
N GLN A 171 -11.07 36.31 -9.11
CA GLN A 171 -12.00 36.27 -7.97
C GLN A 171 -12.91 37.50 -7.90
N LEU A 172 -12.40 38.69 -8.26
CA LEU A 172 -13.20 39.91 -8.35
C LEU A 172 -14.26 39.78 -9.45
N THR A 173 -13.85 39.44 -10.68
CA THR A 173 -14.80 39.29 -11.79
C THR A 173 -15.86 38.22 -11.51
N HIS A 174 -15.50 37.12 -10.85
CA HIS A 174 -16.44 36.08 -10.46
C HIS A 174 -17.43 36.57 -9.38
N ALA A 175 -16.95 37.32 -8.40
CA ALA A 175 -17.81 37.90 -7.37
C ALA A 175 -18.77 38.94 -7.96
N GLU A 176 -18.31 39.77 -8.89
CA GLU A 176 -19.12 40.75 -9.62
C GLU A 176 -20.16 40.08 -10.52
N GLN A 177 -19.78 39.06 -11.29
CA GLN A 177 -20.71 38.28 -12.12
C GLN A 177 -21.80 37.62 -11.26
N LYS A 178 -21.42 37.03 -10.12
CA LYS A 178 -22.38 36.44 -9.20
C LYS A 178 -23.31 37.48 -8.59
N LEU A 179 -22.81 38.65 -8.22
CA LEU A 179 -23.65 39.74 -7.69
C LEU A 179 -24.63 40.24 -8.77
N ASN A 180 -24.17 40.41 -10.01
CA ASN A 180 -25.02 40.80 -11.14
C ASN A 180 -26.05 39.73 -11.53
N ALA A 181 -25.76 38.45 -11.27
CA ALA A 181 -26.67 37.33 -11.51
C ALA A 181 -27.71 37.13 -10.40
N LEU A 182 -27.50 37.71 -9.22
CA LEU A 182 -28.51 37.74 -8.16
C LEU A 182 -29.58 38.78 -8.56
N ALA A 183 -30.70 38.29 -9.10
CA ALA A 183 -31.84 39.11 -9.53
C ALA A 183 -32.40 39.97 -8.38
N ALA A 184 -33.15 41.02 -8.75
CA ALA A 184 -33.70 42.05 -7.88
C ALA A 184 -34.24 41.50 -6.55
N ILE A 185 -33.48 41.73 -5.48
CA ILE A 185 -33.86 41.34 -4.13
C ILE A 185 -34.96 42.30 -3.67
N THR A 186 -36.13 41.76 -3.38
CA THR A 186 -37.33 42.51 -2.97
C THR A 186 -37.37 42.80 -1.46
N LEU A 187 -36.60 42.05 -0.67
CA LEU A 187 -36.55 42.19 0.79
C LEU A 187 -35.45 43.15 1.24
N THR A 188 -35.80 44.14 2.06
CA THR A 188 -34.86 45.04 2.74
C THR A 188 -34.73 44.65 4.21
N LEU A 189 -33.89 43.65 4.50
CA LEU A 189 -33.59 43.19 5.85
C LEU A 189 -32.09 43.38 6.14
N THR A 190 -31.75 43.61 7.41
CA THR A 190 -30.36 43.67 7.87
C THR A 190 -29.74 42.27 7.96
N ALA A 191 -28.40 42.18 8.03
CA ALA A 191 -27.70 40.89 8.05
C ALA A 191 -28.12 40.01 9.25
N ASP A 192 -28.32 40.61 10.42
CA ASP A 192 -28.73 39.89 11.64
C ASP A 192 -30.20 39.45 11.56
N GLU A 193 -31.08 40.27 10.96
CA GLU A 193 -32.48 39.90 10.71
C GLU A 193 -32.58 38.74 9.70
N VAL A 194 -31.74 38.72 8.66
CA VAL A 194 -31.69 37.60 7.71
C VAL A 194 -31.18 36.33 8.37
N ALA A 195 -30.17 36.42 9.23
CA ALA A 195 -29.63 35.26 9.95
C ALA A 195 -30.65 34.66 10.90
N THR A 196 -31.36 35.50 11.66
CA THR A 196 -32.42 35.06 12.58
C THR A 196 -33.62 34.48 11.83
N ALA A 197 -34.06 35.10 10.73
CA ALA A 197 -35.13 34.57 9.89
C ALA A 197 -34.77 33.20 9.25
N LEU A 198 -33.54 33.05 8.74
CA LEU A 198 -33.07 31.76 8.20
C LEU A 198 -33.00 30.67 9.29
N ALA A 199 -32.59 31.01 10.51
CA ALA A 199 -32.59 30.08 11.64
C ALA A 199 -34.01 29.64 12.01
N GLN A 200 -34.96 30.59 12.08
CA GLN A 200 -36.38 30.29 12.29
C GLN A 200 -36.94 29.36 11.19
N HIS A 201 -36.64 29.62 9.92
CA HIS A 201 -37.04 28.73 8.82
C HIS A 201 -36.44 27.32 8.93
N ALA A 202 -35.22 27.20 9.44
CA ALA A 202 -34.56 25.92 9.67
C ALA A 202 -35.24 25.13 10.79
N GLU A 203 -35.61 25.79 11.90
CA GLU A 203 -36.36 25.19 13.01
C GLU A 203 -37.79 24.81 12.62
N GLN A 204 -38.44 25.61 11.77
CA GLN A 204 -39.81 25.36 11.30
C GLN A 204 -39.89 24.32 10.17
N ARG A 205 -38.78 24.02 9.47
CA ARG A 205 -38.76 23.00 8.39
C ARG A 205 -39.27 21.62 8.81
N PRO A 206 -38.83 20.99 9.93
CA PRO A 206 -39.38 19.70 10.35
C PRO A 206 -40.88 19.77 10.66
N LEU A 207 -41.35 20.88 11.23
CA LEU A 207 -42.77 21.11 11.50
C LEU A 207 -43.58 21.20 10.21
N ARG A 208 -43.06 21.90 9.17
CA ARG A 208 -43.67 21.96 7.83
C ARG A 208 -43.77 20.57 7.19
N GLN A 209 -42.70 19.77 7.26
CA GLN A 209 -42.71 18.40 6.74
C GLN A 209 -43.70 17.50 7.48
N HIS A 210 -43.78 17.65 8.81
CA HIS A 210 -44.75 16.93 9.61
C HIS A 210 -46.20 17.32 9.26
N LEU A 211 -46.45 18.62 9.04
CA LEU A 211 -47.75 19.11 8.57
C LEU A 211 -48.15 18.48 7.23
N VAL A 212 -47.23 18.43 6.25
CA VAL A 212 -47.49 17.76 4.96
C VAL A 212 -47.81 16.28 5.14
N ALA A 213 -47.08 15.58 6.01
CA ALA A 213 -47.32 14.17 6.30
C ALA A 213 -48.69 13.95 6.94
N LEU A 214 -49.10 14.82 7.88
CA LEU A 214 -50.41 14.78 8.52
C LEU A 214 -51.54 15.07 7.51
N HIS A 215 -51.38 16.07 6.63
CA HIS A 215 -52.36 16.36 5.58
C HIS A 215 -52.59 15.15 4.67
N GLY A 216 -51.49 14.51 4.26
CA GLY A 216 -51.51 13.28 3.45
C GLY A 216 -52.15 12.07 4.14
N GLN A 217 -52.30 12.08 5.46
CA GLN A 217 -52.97 11.01 6.22
C GLN A 217 -54.44 11.35 6.53
N ILE A 218 -54.73 12.58 6.94
CA ILE A 218 -56.06 13.03 7.36
C ILE A 218 -57.04 13.02 6.18
N VAL A 219 -56.65 13.60 5.03
CA VAL A 219 -57.57 13.75 3.88
C VAL A 219 -58.04 12.38 3.35
N PRO A 220 -57.17 11.37 3.13
CA PRO A 220 -57.63 10.03 2.75
C PRO A 220 -58.48 9.34 3.81
N GLN A 221 -58.15 9.48 5.09
CA GLN A 221 -58.94 8.89 6.18
C GLN A 221 -60.34 9.47 6.25
N GLN A 222 -60.49 10.80 6.16
CA GLN A 222 -61.79 11.47 6.10
C GLN A 222 -62.63 10.98 4.92
N LYS A 223 -62.01 10.84 3.74
CA LYS A 223 -62.68 10.31 2.55
C LYS A 223 -63.12 8.85 2.75
N ARG A 224 -62.27 8.00 3.35
CA ARG A 224 -62.59 6.59 3.64
C ARG A 224 -63.74 6.48 4.64
N LEU A 225 -63.72 7.29 5.69
CA LEU A 225 -64.74 7.34 6.72
C LEU A 225 -66.09 7.81 6.16
N ALA A 226 -66.10 8.81 5.28
CA ALA A 226 -67.31 9.24 4.57
C ALA A 226 -67.88 8.12 3.67
N GLN A 227 -67.02 7.40 2.93
CA GLN A 227 -67.43 6.25 2.11
C GLN A 227 -68.01 5.11 2.97
N LEU A 228 -67.39 4.82 4.11
CA LEU A 228 -67.84 3.77 5.01
C LEU A 228 -69.17 4.11 5.68
N GLN A 229 -69.40 5.38 6.04
CA GLN A 229 -70.70 5.83 6.55
C GLN A 229 -71.82 5.64 5.53
N VAL A 230 -71.57 5.93 4.26
CA VAL A 230 -72.54 5.66 3.18
C VAL A 230 -72.79 4.15 3.03
N ALA A 231 -71.75 3.32 3.11
CA ALA A 231 -71.89 1.86 3.06
C ALA A 231 -72.72 1.32 4.23
N ILE A 232 -72.44 1.76 5.46
CA ILE A 232 -73.22 1.42 6.66
C ILE A 232 -74.68 1.81 6.44
N GLN A 233 -74.95 3.05 5.99
CA GLN A 233 -76.32 3.51 5.77
C GLN A 233 -77.09 2.64 4.77
N ASN A 234 -76.43 2.19 3.69
CA ASN A 234 -77.02 1.30 2.69
C ASN A 234 -77.31 -0.10 3.26
N VAL A 235 -76.36 -0.67 4.01
CA VAL A 235 -76.53 -1.99 4.66
C VAL A 235 -77.62 -1.95 5.72
N THR A 236 -77.71 -0.86 6.49
CA THR A 236 -78.80 -0.64 7.47
C THR A 236 -80.16 -0.61 6.77
N GLN A 237 -80.26 0.10 5.64
CA GLN A 237 -81.49 0.11 4.84
C GLN A 237 -81.84 -1.29 4.31
N GLU A 238 -80.88 -2.05 3.78
CA GLU A 238 -81.11 -3.42 3.34
C GLU A 238 -81.55 -4.33 4.50
N GLN A 239 -80.93 -4.19 5.68
CA GLN A 239 -81.29 -4.93 6.88
C GLN A 239 -82.73 -4.63 7.32
N THR A 240 -83.15 -3.36 7.32
CA THR A 240 -84.53 -2.98 7.68
C THR A 240 -85.55 -3.55 6.70
N GLN A 241 -85.28 -3.51 5.40
CA GLN A 241 -86.13 -4.09 4.35
C GLN A 241 -86.25 -5.61 4.50
N ARG A 242 -85.13 -6.32 4.69
CA ARG A 242 -85.11 -7.78 4.87
C ARG A 242 -85.79 -8.19 6.18
N ASN A 243 -85.67 -7.39 7.24
CA ASN A 243 -86.33 -7.66 8.51
C ASN A 243 -87.85 -7.47 8.41
N ALA A 244 -88.31 -6.46 7.65
CA ALA A 244 -89.73 -6.31 7.33
C ALA A 244 -90.27 -7.52 6.53
N ALA A 245 -89.53 -7.96 5.49
CA ALA A 245 -89.89 -9.15 4.71
C ALA A 245 -89.92 -10.42 5.56
N LEU A 246 -88.99 -10.60 6.50
CA LEU A 246 -89.00 -11.73 7.43
C LEU A 246 -90.21 -11.69 8.36
N ASN A 247 -90.60 -10.51 8.86
CA ASN A 247 -91.79 -10.36 9.71
C ASN A 247 -93.08 -10.67 8.93
N GLU A 248 -93.19 -10.22 7.68
CA GLU A 248 -94.31 -10.58 6.81
C GLU A 248 -94.37 -12.10 6.58
N MET A 249 -93.23 -12.73 6.29
CA MET A 249 -93.14 -14.19 6.14
C MET A 249 -93.52 -14.93 7.42
N ARG A 250 -93.15 -14.43 8.60
CA ARG A 250 -93.58 -15.01 9.89
C ARG A 250 -95.09 -14.95 10.08
N GLN A 251 -95.75 -13.86 9.66
CA GLN A 251 -97.21 -13.76 9.71
C GLN A 251 -97.87 -14.75 8.75
N ARG A 252 -97.42 -14.81 7.48
CA ARG A 252 -97.90 -15.78 6.49
C ARG A 252 -97.71 -17.22 6.97
N TYR A 253 -96.55 -17.53 7.55
CA TYR A 253 -96.28 -18.84 8.14
C TYR A 253 -97.27 -19.17 9.27
N LYS A 254 -97.54 -18.22 10.17
CA LYS A 254 -98.49 -18.40 11.27
C LYS A 254 -99.92 -18.65 10.76
N GLU A 255 -100.38 -17.85 9.80
CA GLU A 255 -101.69 -18.00 9.17
C GLU A 255 -101.83 -19.35 8.46
N LYS A 256 -100.83 -19.74 7.66
CA LYS A 256 -100.83 -21.01 6.95
C LYS A 256 -100.71 -22.22 7.87
N THR A 257 -99.97 -22.10 8.96
CA THR A 257 -99.89 -23.13 10.00
C THR A 257 -101.23 -23.29 10.72
N GLN A 258 -101.95 -22.20 10.98
CA GLN A 258 -103.30 -22.26 11.54
C GLN A 258 -104.27 -22.91 10.56
N GLN A 259 -104.27 -22.49 9.28
CA GLN A 259 -105.09 -23.13 8.24
C GLN A 259 -104.78 -24.62 8.10
N LEU A 260 -103.50 -25.00 8.22
CA LEU A 260 -103.09 -26.40 8.21
C LEU A 260 -103.68 -27.15 9.41
N ALA A 261 -103.63 -26.58 10.62
CA ALA A 261 -104.22 -27.18 11.81
C ALA A 261 -105.75 -27.33 11.68
N ASP A 262 -106.44 -26.29 11.21
CA ASP A 262 -107.89 -26.31 11.01
C ASP A 262 -108.26 -27.39 9.98
N VAL A 263 -107.59 -27.43 8.81
CA VAL A 263 -107.82 -28.46 7.79
C VAL A 263 -107.47 -29.86 8.30
N LYS A 264 -106.45 -30.02 9.16
CA LYS A 264 -106.17 -31.30 9.84
C LYS A 264 -107.35 -31.74 10.69
N THR A 265 -107.92 -30.85 11.51
CA THR A 265 -109.09 -31.19 12.32
C THR A 265 -110.31 -31.53 11.47
N ILE A 266 -110.51 -30.85 10.35
CA ILE A 266 -111.59 -31.17 9.39
C ILE A 266 -111.35 -32.55 8.78
N CYS A 267 -110.15 -32.85 8.30
CA CYS A 267 -109.80 -34.18 7.76
C CYS A 267 -109.97 -35.29 8.82
N GLU A 268 -109.63 -35.04 10.09
CA GLU A 268 -109.84 -35.97 11.19
C GLU A 268 -111.33 -36.20 11.50
N GLN A 269 -112.13 -35.13 11.48
CA GLN A 269 -113.59 -35.19 11.63
C GLN A 269 -114.22 -35.93 10.45
N GLU A 270 -113.79 -35.67 9.21
CA GLU A 270 -114.23 -36.38 8.01
C GLU A 270 -113.88 -37.87 8.09
N ALA A 271 -112.69 -38.22 8.54
CA ALA A 271 -112.31 -39.61 8.77
C ALA A 271 -113.20 -40.29 9.83
N ARG A 272 -113.56 -39.56 10.88
CA ARG A 272 -114.46 -40.04 11.94
C ARG A 272 -115.91 -40.15 11.47
N ILE A 273 -116.41 -39.17 10.72
CA ILE A 273 -117.72 -39.19 10.06
C ILE A 273 -117.79 -40.39 9.13
N LYS A 274 -116.79 -40.59 8.27
CA LYS A 274 -116.70 -41.76 7.38
C LYS A 274 -116.73 -43.09 8.15
N THR A 275 -116.08 -43.15 9.31
CA THR A 275 -116.12 -44.34 10.20
C THR A 275 -117.52 -44.56 10.78
N LEU A 276 -118.20 -43.49 11.21
CA LEU A 276 -119.57 -43.53 11.73
C LEU A 276 -120.61 -43.80 10.63
N GLU A 277 -120.41 -43.31 9.41
CA GLU A 277 -121.20 -43.61 8.21
C GLU A 277 -121.07 -45.09 7.84
N ALA A 278 -119.85 -45.64 7.86
CA ALA A 278 -119.63 -47.06 7.66
C ALA A 278 -120.36 -47.92 8.72
N GLN A 279 -120.43 -47.46 9.97
CA GLN A 279 -121.22 -48.11 11.03
C GLN A 279 -122.74 -47.91 10.84
N ARG A 280 -123.18 -46.73 10.38
CA ARG A 280 -124.59 -46.43 10.09
C ARG A 280 -125.13 -47.21 8.90
N ALA A 281 -124.30 -47.50 7.90
CA ALA A 281 -124.65 -48.38 6.79
C ALA A 281 -124.98 -49.83 7.23
N GLN A 282 -124.66 -50.21 8.47
CA GLN A 282 -124.99 -51.51 9.06
C GLN A 282 -126.32 -51.52 9.83
N LEU A 283 -127.03 -50.38 9.94
CA LEU A 283 -128.33 -50.28 10.61
C LEU A 283 -129.46 -50.85 9.73
N GLN A 284 -130.33 -51.68 10.32
CA GLN A 284 -131.48 -52.31 9.65
C GLN A 284 -132.81 -51.75 10.20
N ALA A 285 -133.78 -51.49 9.32
CA ALA A 285 -135.06 -50.91 9.70
C ALA A 285 -135.83 -51.80 10.70
N GLY A 286 -136.27 -51.21 11.83
CA GLY A 286 -137.04 -51.90 12.87
C GLY A 286 -136.25 -52.58 14.00
N GLN A 287 -134.92 -52.66 13.90
CA GLN A 287 -134.05 -53.17 14.97
C GLN A 287 -133.48 -51.99 15.80
N PRO A 288 -133.31 -52.15 17.13
CA PRO A 288 -132.77 -51.09 17.97
C PRO A 288 -131.29 -50.80 17.62
N CYS A 289 -130.94 -49.54 17.42
CA CYS A 289 -129.57 -49.12 17.12
C CYS A 289 -128.62 -49.46 18.31
N PRO A 290 -127.46 -50.12 18.09
CA PRO A 290 -126.55 -50.52 19.16
C PRO A 290 -125.86 -49.36 19.88
N LEU A 291 -125.87 -48.15 19.30
CA LEU A 291 -125.26 -46.95 19.89
C LEU A 291 -126.24 -46.07 20.67
N CYS A 292 -127.55 -46.10 20.38
CA CYS A 292 -128.52 -45.19 20.99
C CYS A 292 -129.89 -45.81 21.34
N GLY A 293 -130.17 -47.06 20.97
CA GLY A 293 -131.39 -47.80 21.33
C GLY A 293 -132.69 -47.39 20.62
N SER A 294 -132.69 -46.37 19.77
CA SER A 294 -133.88 -45.94 19.01
C SER A 294 -134.08 -46.74 17.72
N THR A 295 -135.35 -46.91 17.31
CA THR A 295 -135.79 -47.66 16.11
C THR A 295 -136.14 -46.76 14.92
N SER A 296 -136.07 -45.43 15.07
CA SER A 296 -136.43 -44.47 14.02
C SER A 296 -135.43 -43.33 13.91
N HIS A 297 -134.84 -43.13 12.72
CA HIS A 297 -133.84 -42.10 12.42
C HIS A 297 -134.17 -41.38 11.09
N PRO A 298 -135.10 -40.41 11.09
CA PRO A 298 -135.57 -39.76 9.86
C PRO A 298 -134.55 -38.80 9.20
N ALA A 299 -133.44 -38.48 9.86
CA ALA A 299 -132.44 -37.53 9.35
C ALA A 299 -131.26 -38.18 8.60
N VAL A 300 -131.25 -39.51 8.41
CA VAL A 300 -130.08 -40.25 7.86
C VAL A 300 -129.87 -40.00 6.37
N GLU A 301 -130.94 -39.93 5.58
CA GLU A 301 -130.87 -39.69 4.12
C GLU A 301 -130.34 -38.30 3.78
N ALA A 302 -130.55 -37.30 4.64
CA ALA A 302 -130.16 -35.92 4.40
C ALA A 302 -128.64 -35.68 4.43
N TYR A 303 -127.86 -36.58 5.04
CA TYR A 303 -126.41 -36.38 5.24
C TYR A 303 -125.51 -37.33 4.43
N GLN A 304 -126.07 -38.30 3.70
CA GLN A 304 -125.32 -39.37 3.03
C GLN A 304 -124.55 -38.93 1.75
N ALA A 305 -124.61 -37.65 1.39
CA ALA A 305 -124.11 -37.11 0.11
C ALA A 305 -122.78 -36.33 0.22
N LEU A 306 -122.01 -36.45 1.31
CA LEU A 306 -120.75 -35.72 1.49
C LEU A 306 -119.54 -36.53 0.95
N GLU A 307 -118.77 -35.95 0.01
CA GLU A 307 -117.55 -36.56 -0.54
C GLU A 307 -116.25 -36.08 0.16
N PRO A 308 -115.45 -36.96 0.80
CA PRO A 308 -114.31 -36.57 1.65
C PRO A 308 -112.92 -36.41 0.96
N GLY A 309 -112.82 -36.13 -0.34
CA GLY A 309 -111.52 -36.09 -1.06
C GLY A 309 -110.82 -34.72 -1.17
N VAL A 310 -111.60 -33.63 -1.13
CA VAL A 310 -111.10 -32.27 -1.43
C VAL A 310 -110.19 -31.74 -0.33
N ASN A 311 -110.51 -32.01 0.94
CA ASN A 311 -109.74 -31.52 2.08
C ASN A 311 -108.41 -32.25 2.25
N GLN A 312 -108.30 -33.52 1.82
CA GLN A 312 -107.03 -34.26 1.81
C GLN A 312 -106.02 -33.68 0.81
N SER A 313 -106.46 -33.28 -0.37
CA SER A 313 -105.59 -32.60 -1.35
C SER A 313 -105.16 -31.21 -0.85
N ARG A 314 -106.10 -30.49 -0.21
CA ARG A 314 -105.83 -29.19 0.43
C ARG A 314 -104.83 -29.30 1.58
N LEU A 315 -104.87 -30.39 2.35
CA LEU A 315 -103.91 -30.69 3.41
C LEU A 315 -102.48 -30.78 2.87
N LEU A 316 -102.25 -31.63 1.86
CA LEU A 316 -100.93 -31.83 1.26
C LEU A 316 -100.38 -30.54 0.63
N ALA A 317 -101.24 -29.74 -0.01
CA ALA A 317 -100.86 -28.43 -0.53
C ALA A 317 -100.40 -27.47 0.59
N LEU A 318 -101.16 -27.39 1.68
CA LEU A 318 -100.81 -26.57 2.85
C LEU A 318 -99.52 -27.05 3.55
N GLU A 319 -99.28 -28.36 3.62
CA GLU A 319 -98.03 -28.90 4.20
C GLU A 319 -96.79 -28.50 3.39
N ASN A 320 -96.89 -28.53 2.06
CA ASN A 320 -95.81 -28.09 1.18
C ASN A 320 -95.60 -26.57 1.25
N GLU A 321 -96.68 -25.78 1.31
CA GLU A 321 -96.59 -24.32 1.49
C GLU A 321 -95.92 -23.94 2.81
N VAL A 322 -96.30 -24.58 3.92
CA VAL A 322 -95.70 -24.33 5.24
C VAL A 322 -94.21 -24.71 5.26
N LYS A 323 -93.83 -25.85 4.66
CA LYS A 323 -92.41 -26.23 4.53
C LYS A 323 -91.62 -25.21 3.71
N LYS A 324 -92.14 -24.80 2.55
CA LYS A 324 -91.50 -23.80 1.68
C LYS A 324 -91.32 -22.45 2.39
N LEU A 325 -92.35 -21.97 3.09
CA LEU A 325 -92.26 -20.75 3.91
C LEU A 325 -91.22 -20.88 5.03
N GLY A 326 -91.06 -22.07 5.62
CA GLY A 326 -90.03 -22.36 6.62
C GLY A 326 -88.61 -22.26 6.07
N GLU A 327 -88.36 -22.82 4.88
CA GLU A 327 -87.07 -22.77 4.19
C GLU A 327 -86.72 -21.34 3.75
N GLU A 328 -87.65 -20.63 3.12
CA GLU A 328 -87.48 -19.22 2.71
C GLU A 328 -87.25 -18.32 3.93
N GLY A 329 -87.95 -18.57 5.05
CA GLY A 329 -87.75 -17.87 6.31
C GLY A 329 -86.38 -18.12 6.94
N ALA A 330 -85.87 -19.35 6.86
CA ALA A 330 -84.53 -19.69 7.34
C ALA A 330 -83.44 -19.02 6.47
N ALA A 331 -83.61 -18.99 5.16
CA ALA A 331 -82.71 -18.31 4.23
C ALA A 331 -82.67 -16.79 4.47
N LEU A 332 -83.83 -16.14 4.63
CA LEU A 332 -83.92 -14.72 4.98
C LEU A 332 -83.27 -14.41 6.33
N ARG A 333 -83.44 -15.28 7.33
CA ARG A 333 -82.77 -15.13 8.63
C ARG A 333 -81.25 -15.21 8.48
N GLY A 334 -80.73 -16.17 7.71
CA GLY A 334 -79.29 -16.29 7.44
C GLY A 334 -78.71 -15.06 6.73
N GLN A 335 -79.45 -14.47 5.78
CA GLN A 335 -79.07 -13.21 5.13
C GLN A 335 -79.04 -12.03 6.11
N LEU A 336 -80.04 -11.93 7.00
CA LEU A 336 -80.06 -10.90 8.05
C LEU A 336 -78.91 -11.06 9.04
N ASP A 337 -78.56 -12.28 9.43
CA ASP A 337 -77.40 -12.52 10.31
C ASP A 337 -76.08 -12.12 9.62
N ALA A 338 -75.96 -12.35 8.32
CA ALA A 338 -74.80 -11.91 7.53
C ALA A 338 -74.72 -10.37 7.44
N LEU A 339 -75.83 -9.70 7.11
CA LEU A 339 -75.91 -8.23 7.08
C LEU A 339 -75.62 -7.62 8.45
N THR A 340 -76.13 -8.23 9.53
CA THR A 340 -75.89 -7.76 10.90
C THR A 340 -74.41 -7.86 11.27
N LYS A 341 -73.73 -8.96 10.91
CA LYS A 341 -72.29 -9.12 11.11
C LYS A 341 -71.47 -8.14 10.29
N GLN A 342 -71.89 -7.86 9.05
CA GLN A 342 -71.24 -6.87 8.19
C GLN A 342 -71.35 -5.48 8.80
N LEU A 343 -72.57 -5.07 9.19
CA LEU A 343 -72.86 -3.78 9.80
C LEU A 343 -72.04 -3.57 11.07
N GLN A 344 -71.96 -4.58 11.95
CA GLN A 344 -71.13 -4.50 13.15
C GLN A 344 -69.63 -4.34 12.84
N ARG A 345 -69.12 -4.98 11.78
CA ARG A 345 -67.71 -4.82 11.36
C ARG A 345 -67.44 -3.42 10.82
N ASP A 346 -68.32 -2.95 9.94
CA ASP A 346 -68.18 -1.64 9.30
C ASP A 346 -68.32 -0.51 10.34
N GLU A 347 -69.22 -0.65 11.32
CA GLU A 347 -69.36 0.28 12.45
C GLU A 347 -68.11 0.31 13.33
N ASN A 348 -67.53 -0.85 13.63
CA ASN A 348 -66.28 -0.92 14.40
C ASN A 348 -65.11 -0.29 13.64
N GLU A 349 -64.98 -0.53 12.33
CA GLU A 349 -63.98 0.13 11.47
C GLU A 349 -64.20 1.65 11.45
N ALA A 350 -65.46 2.10 11.31
CA ALA A 350 -65.79 3.52 11.32
C ALA A 350 -65.44 4.18 12.66
N GLN A 351 -65.68 3.49 13.78
CA GLN A 351 -65.33 3.98 15.11
C GLN A 351 -63.81 4.10 15.28
N SER A 352 -63.04 3.09 14.86
CA SER A 352 -61.58 3.13 14.88
C SER A 352 -61.04 4.29 14.03
N LEU A 353 -61.52 4.43 12.80
CA LEU A 353 -61.11 5.52 11.90
C LEU A 353 -61.45 6.89 12.48
N ARG A 354 -62.59 7.05 13.16
CA ARG A 354 -62.95 8.30 13.86
C ARG A 354 -61.98 8.65 14.98
N GLN A 355 -61.53 7.66 15.75
CA GLN A 355 -60.56 7.86 16.83
C GLN A 355 -59.19 8.25 16.27
N ASP A 356 -58.74 7.56 15.23
CA ASP A 356 -57.49 7.86 14.54
C ASP A 356 -57.53 9.26 13.91
N GLU A 357 -58.64 9.63 13.24
CA GLU A 357 -58.83 10.96 12.67
C GLU A 357 -58.78 12.05 13.75
N GLN A 358 -59.41 11.83 14.91
CA GLN A 358 -59.36 12.77 16.04
C GLN A 358 -57.93 12.94 16.56
N ALA A 359 -57.17 11.85 16.71
CA ALA A 359 -55.79 11.90 17.15
C ALA A 359 -54.90 12.66 16.14
N LEU A 360 -55.05 12.40 14.84
CA LEU A 360 -54.34 13.12 13.79
C LEU A 360 -54.73 14.60 13.73
N THR A 361 -56.01 14.92 13.95
CA THR A 361 -56.49 16.30 13.99
C THR A 361 -55.93 17.06 15.20
N GLN A 362 -55.75 16.42 16.35
CA GLN A 362 -55.07 17.02 17.50
C GLN A 362 -53.58 17.26 17.22
N GLN A 363 -52.91 16.30 16.57
CA GLN A 363 -51.51 16.49 16.14
C GLN A 363 -51.40 17.64 15.14
N TRP A 364 -52.33 17.74 14.20
CA TRP A 364 -52.44 18.86 13.27
C TRP A 364 -52.53 20.19 14.03
N GLN A 365 -53.46 20.31 14.96
CA GLN A 365 -53.66 21.52 15.77
C GLN A 365 -52.39 21.91 16.56
N ALA A 366 -51.68 20.94 17.12
CA ALA A 366 -50.42 21.18 17.82
C ALA A 366 -49.34 21.73 16.86
N VAL A 367 -49.22 21.15 15.67
CA VAL A 367 -48.25 21.59 14.66
C VAL A 367 -48.61 22.96 14.11
N THR A 368 -49.88 23.22 13.78
CA THR A 368 -50.34 24.53 13.32
C THR A 368 -50.17 25.60 14.38
N ALA A 369 -50.38 25.28 15.66
CA ALA A 369 -50.11 26.20 16.77
C ALA A 369 -48.61 26.50 16.91
N SER A 370 -47.74 25.50 16.78
CA SER A 370 -46.28 25.69 16.82
C SER A 370 -45.75 26.53 15.65
N LEU A 371 -46.40 26.43 14.48
CA LEU A 371 -46.11 27.22 13.29
C LEU A 371 -46.83 28.58 13.27
N ASN A 372 -47.69 28.84 14.26
CA ASN A 372 -48.54 30.02 14.38
C ASN A 372 -49.39 30.30 13.12
N ILE A 373 -50.04 29.25 12.61
CA ILE A 373 -50.90 29.29 11.42
C ILE A 373 -52.32 28.82 11.73
N THR A 374 -53.28 29.24 10.90
CA THR A 374 -54.72 28.96 11.07
C THR A 374 -55.30 28.05 9.98
N LEU A 375 -54.47 27.20 9.35
CA LEU A 375 -54.91 26.27 8.30
C LEU A 375 -55.70 25.10 8.89
N GLN A 376 -56.82 24.77 8.25
CA GLN A 376 -57.61 23.58 8.55
C GLN A 376 -57.09 22.36 7.77
N PRO A 377 -57.30 21.13 8.25
CA PRO A 377 -56.87 19.91 7.54
C PRO A 377 -57.48 19.75 6.14
N GLN A 378 -58.64 20.37 5.87
CA GLN A 378 -59.31 20.33 4.56
C GLN A 378 -58.81 21.40 3.58
N ASP A 379 -58.06 22.40 4.06
CA ASP A 379 -57.57 23.47 3.21
C ASP A 379 -56.47 22.95 2.27
N ASP A 380 -56.29 23.64 1.14
CA ASP A 380 -55.13 23.43 0.30
C ASP A 380 -53.91 24.09 0.96
N ILE A 381 -52.95 23.26 1.37
CA ILE A 381 -51.73 23.71 2.03
C ILE A 381 -50.63 24.14 1.06
N GLN A 382 -50.74 23.81 -0.24
CA GLN A 382 -49.70 24.10 -1.22
C GLN A 382 -49.37 25.59 -1.35
N PRO A 383 -50.36 26.51 -1.46
CA PRO A 383 -50.07 27.94 -1.56
C PRO A 383 -49.26 28.49 -0.38
N TRP A 384 -49.51 27.97 0.83
CA TRP A 384 -48.77 28.37 2.01
C TRP A 384 -47.33 27.82 2.00
N LEU A 385 -47.14 26.55 1.62
CA LEU A 385 -45.82 25.95 1.50
C LEU A 385 -44.97 26.68 0.46
N ASP A 386 -45.55 26.98 -0.71
CA ASP A 386 -44.89 27.70 -1.79
C ASP A 386 -44.48 29.11 -1.34
N ALA A 387 -45.33 29.80 -0.58
CA ALA A 387 -45.00 31.11 -0.02
C ALA A 387 -43.84 31.03 1.00
N GLN A 388 -43.81 29.99 1.84
CA GLN A 388 -42.72 29.78 2.80
C GLN A 388 -41.39 29.44 2.11
N ASP A 389 -41.43 28.61 1.06
CA ASP A 389 -40.24 28.25 0.29
C ASP A 389 -39.74 29.42 -0.56
N GLU A 390 -40.63 30.22 -1.13
CA GLU A 390 -40.26 31.46 -1.81
C GLU A 390 -39.63 32.48 -0.85
N HIS A 391 -40.20 32.64 0.35
CA HIS A 391 -39.62 33.52 1.36
C HIS A 391 -38.23 33.04 1.79
N GLU A 392 -38.05 31.73 2.03
CA GLU A 392 -36.74 31.14 2.33
C GLU A 392 -35.74 31.35 1.17
N ARG A 393 -36.18 31.20 -0.09
CA ARG A 393 -35.35 31.48 -1.27
C ARG A 393 -34.89 32.94 -1.30
N GLN A 394 -35.79 33.88 -1.06
CA GLN A 394 -35.46 35.31 -1.04
C GLN A 394 -34.49 35.66 0.09
N LEU A 395 -34.66 35.09 1.29
CA LEU A 395 -33.73 35.25 2.40
C LEU A 395 -32.32 34.72 2.08
N ARG A 396 -32.22 33.57 1.41
CA ARG A 396 -30.94 33.01 0.97
C ARG A 396 -30.26 33.88 -0.10
N LEU A 397 -31.04 34.40 -1.05
CA LEU A 397 -30.52 35.34 -2.05
C LEU A 397 -29.97 36.61 -1.40
N LEU A 398 -30.71 37.19 -0.45
CA LEU A 398 -30.27 38.36 0.31
C LEU A 398 -29.02 38.08 1.16
N SER A 399 -28.96 36.94 1.84
CA SER A 399 -27.77 36.50 2.59
C SER A 399 -26.54 36.39 1.70
N ASN A 400 -26.70 35.78 0.51
CA ASN A 400 -25.63 35.65 -0.46
C ASN A 400 -25.18 37.02 -0.99
N ASP A 401 -26.11 37.91 -1.34
CA ASP A 401 -25.78 39.27 -1.78
C ASP A 401 -25.01 40.06 -0.72
N MET A 402 -25.46 40.02 0.54
CA MET A 402 -24.77 40.66 1.66
C MET A 402 -23.35 40.09 1.85
N ASN A 403 -23.19 38.77 1.71
CA ASN A 403 -21.87 38.13 1.76
C ASN A 403 -20.94 38.57 0.62
N TYR A 404 -21.45 38.63 -0.62
CA TYR A 404 -20.67 39.10 -1.77
C TYR A 404 -20.32 40.60 -1.63
N LYS A 405 -21.28 41.44 -1.22
CA LYS A 405 -21.06 42.87 -0.92
C LYS A 405 -20.04 43.11 0.19
N GLY A 406 -20.02 42.28 1.23
CA GLY A 406 -18.99 42.35 2.29
C GLY A 406 -17.62 41.85 1.85
N ARG A 407 -17.57 40.88 0.92
CA ARG A 407 -16.32 40.28 0.42
C ARG A 407 -15.64 41.12 -0.67
N LEU A 408 -16.40 41.79 -1.51
CA LEU A 408 -15.89 42.62 -2.63
C LEU A 408 -14.88 43.69 -2.17
N PRO A 409 -15.15 44.54 -1.16
CA PRO A 409 -14.18 45.53 -0.67
C PRO A 409 -12.88 44.89 -0.17
N ARG A 410 -12.95 43.70 0.46
CA ARG A 410 -11.77 42.98 0.92
C ARG A 410 -10.91 42.46 -0.23
N ILE A 411 -11.55 41.99 -1.32
CA ILE A 411 -10.86 41.56 -2.55
C ILE A 411 -10.19 42.78 -3.20
N ILE A 412 -10.90 43.90 -3.35
CA ILE A 412 -10.40 45.15 -3.93
C ILE A 412 -9.20 45.68 -3.13
N SER A 413 -9.28 45.67 -1.79
CA SER A 413 -8.18 46.10 -0.92
C SER A 413 -6.93 45.21 -1.06
N LYS A 414 -7.09 43.89 -1.19
CA LYS A 414 -5.96 42.99 -1.45
C LYS A 414 -5.35 43.21 -2.83
N LEU A 415 -6.17 43.45 -3.84
CA LEU A 415 -5.71 43.79 -5.19
C LEU A 415 -4.90 45.09 -5.20
N SER A 416 -5.37 46.14 -4.55
CA SER A 416 -4.64 47.42 -4.49
C SER A 416 -3.31 47.29 -3.75
N SER A 417 -3.26 46.48 -2.69
CA SER A 417 -2.03 46.19 -1.95
C SER A 417 -0.98 45.48 -2.81
N ILE A 418 -1.38 44.42 -3.54
CA ILE A 418 -0.47 43.68 -4.43
C ILE A 418 -0.02 44.56 -5.61
N ASN A 419 -0.93 45.34 -6.19
CA ASN A 419 -0.61 46.24 -7.29
C ASN A 419 0.36 47.35 -6.87
N SER A 420 0.21 47.88 -5.65
CA SER A 420 1.16 48.84 -5.05
C SER A 420 2.55 48.22 -4.86
N LYS A 421 2.63 46.98 -4.37
CA LYS A 421 3.90 46.25 -4.23
C LYS A 421 4.59 46.03 -5.58
N LEU A 422 3.84 45.62 -6.61
CA LEU A 422 4.37 45.43 -7.96
C LEU A 422 4.83 46.73 -8.61
N ASN A 423 4.09 47.82 -8.43
CA ASN A 423 4.47 49.14 -8.95
C ASN A 423 5.74 49.67 -8.28
N ASN A 424 5.85 49.55 -6.94
CA ASN A 424 7.05 49.97 -6.20
C ASN A 424 8.28 49.12 -6.54
N ALA A 425 8.10 47.82 -6.82
CA ALA A 425 9.17 46.95 -7.29
C ALA A 425 9.64 47.31 -8.72
N SER A 426 8.74 47.86 -9.54
CA SER A 426 9.04 48.27 -10.92
C SER A 426 9.72 49.63 -11.02
N SER A 427 9.51 50.52 -10.04
CA SER A 427 10.16 51.84 -9.96
C SER A 427 11.49 51.85 -9.18
N SER A 428 11.88 50.71 -8.59
CA SER A 428 13.18 50.51 -7.93
C SER A 428 14.19 49.74 -8.80
N SER A 429 13.78 49.35 -10.02
CA SER A 429 14.66 48.85 -11.10
C SER A 429 14.99 50.00 -12.04
#